data_AF-A0A2V8QRH7-F1
#
_entry.id   AF-A0A2V8QRH7-F1
#
_cell.length_a   1.000
_cell.length_b   1.000
_cell.length_c   1.000
_cell.angle_alpha   90.00
_cell.angle_beta   90.00
_cell.angle_gamma   90.00
#
_symmetry.space_group_name_H-M   'P 1'
#
loop_
_entity.id
_entity.type
_entity.pdbx_description
1 polymer ?
#
loop_
_entity_poly.entity_id
_entity_poly.type
_entity_poly.pdbx_seq_one_letter_code
_entity_poly.pdbx_strand_id
1 'polypeptide(L)'
;MKVQTDDRPEDFGCADCWPPTAADAWEARRTLSQVAELIDESHFHVMILACPRCTQHFVSVFTEMIDWADGDDPQHWTVMPISQVETVELIKQRDSLSETLEALGSGRRCLRRDHPKGTARHVFWGTGLNIGPHD
;
A
#
# COMPACT_ATOMS: atom_id res chain seq x y z
N MET A 1 -16.41 -12.79 -24.74
CA MET A 1 -17.22 -11.99 -23.80
C MET A 1 -16.40 -10.75 -23.47
N LYS A 2 -16.90 -9.55 -23.77
CA LYS A 2 -16.22 -8.30 -23.42
C LYS A 2 -16.54 -8.03 -21.95
N VAL A 3 -15.53 -8.05 -21.08
CA VAL A 3 -15.64 -7.55 -19.71
C VAL A 3 -15.90 -6.06 -19.84
N GLN A 4 -17.10 -5.62 -19.48
CA GLN A 4 -17.40 -4.21 -19.33
C GLN A 4 -16.72 -3.75 -18.05
N THR A 5 -15.65 -2.97 -18.19
CA THR A 5 -15.05 -2.23 -17.08
C THR A 5 -16.01 -1.10 -16.72
N ASP A 6 -16.62 -1.20 -15.54
CA ASP A 6 -17.43 -0.14 -14.94
C ASP A 6 -16.51 1.04 -14.61
N ASP A 7 -16.41 1.99 -15.54
CA ASP A 7 -15.50 3.14 -15.48
C ASP A 7 -16.09 4.28 -14.62
N ARG A 8 -16.73 3.92 -13.50
CA ARG A 8 -17.09 4.87 -12.46
C ARG A 8 -15.86 5.06 -11.58
N PRO A 9 -15.46 6.30 -11.24
CA PRO A 9 -14.41 6.50 -10.25
C PRO A 9 -14.87 5.83 -8.95
N GLU A 10 -14.18 4.75 -8.58
CA GLU A 10 -14.41 4.10 -7.29
C GLU A 10 -14.07 5.12 -6.19
N ASP A 11 -15.08 5.52 -5.42
CA ASP A 11 -14.89 6.35 -4.24
C ASP A 11 -14.18 5.52 -3.17
N PHE A 12 -12.86 5.60 -3.15
CA PHE A 12 -12.04 4.87 -2.20
C PHE A 12 -12.01 5.52 -0.83
N GLY A 13 -12.35 4.73 0.18
CA GLY A 13 -12.23 5.11 1.58
C GLY A 13 -13.28 6.12 2.04
N CYS A 14 -13.24 6.42 3.34
CA CYS A 14 -14.05 7.47 3.96
C CYS A 14 -13.13 8.52 4.61
N ALA A 15 -13.72 9.59 5.13
CA ALA A 15 -12.96 10.66 5.79
C ALA A 15 -12.08 10.17 6.96
N ASP A 16 -12.44 9.05 7.59
CA ASP A 16 -11.68 8.49 8.73
C ASP A 16 -10.49 7.62 8.32
N CYS A 17 -10.46 7.07 7.10
CA CYS A 17 -9.38 6.19 6.65
C CYS A 17 -8.59 6.72 5.46
N TRP A 18 -9.17 7.62 4.67
CA TRP A 18 -8.56 8.20 3.47
C TRP A 18 -8.82 9.72 3.36
N PRO A 19 -8.49 10.50 4.41
CA PRO A 19 -8.65 11.96 4.40
C PRO A 19 -7.81 12.61 3.28
N PRO A 20 -8.10 13.86 2.91
CA PRO A 20 -7.48 14.51 1.75
C PRO A 20 -5.99 14.85 1.94
N THR A 21 -5.50 14.98 3.18
CA THR A 21 -4.08 15.27 3.43
C THR A 21 -3.29 13.98 3.66
N ALA A 22 -2.08 13.91 3.12
CA ALA A 22 -1.24 12.72 3.24
C ALA A 22 -0.84 12.45 4.70
N ALA A 23 -0.58 13.52 5.47
CA ALA A 23 -0.24 13.40 6.89
C ALA A 23 -1.39 12.79 7.70
N ASP A 24 -2.63 13.27 7.52
CA ASP A 24 -3.79 12.73 8.23
C ASP A 24 -4.08 11.29 7.78
N ALA A 25 -3.88 10.98 6.50
CA ALA A 25 -4.07 9.62 5.98
C ALA A 25 -3.05 8.64 6.56
N TRP A 26 -1.83 9.11 6.84
CA TRP A 26 -0.80 8.30 7.50
C TRP A 26 -1.14 8.02 8.97
N GLU A 27 -1.65 9.00 9.70
CA GLU A 27 -2.14 8.74 11.06
C GLU A 27 -3.38 7.83 11.05
N ALA A 28 -4.31 8.04 10.11
CA ALA A 28 -5.50 7.21 9.95
C ALA A 28 -5.16 5.73 9.66
N ARG A 29 -4.09 5.47 8.90
CA ARG A 29 -3.58 4.12 8.61
C ARG A 29 -3.38 3.29 9.88
N ARG A 30 -3.01 3.91 11.00
CA ARG A 30 -2.74 3.21 12.28
C ARG A 30 -3.98 2.59 12.92
N THR A 31 -5.17 3.01 12.49
CA THR A 31 -6.45 2.49 12.98
C THR A 31 -7.05 1.39 12.10
N LEU A 32 -6.38 1.06 10.99
CA LEU A 32 -6.82 0.00 10.10
C LEU A 32 -6.51 -1.36 10.72
N SER A 33 -7.42 -2.32 10.51
CA SER A 33 -7.25 -3.70 10.96
C SER A 33 -6.58 -4.54 9.88
N GLN A 34 -5.62 -5.39 10.26
CA GLN A 34 -5.04 -6.36 9.34
C GLN A 34 -6.07 -7.43 8.97
N VAL A 35 -6.21 -7.66 7.66
CA VAL A 35 -7.09 -8.69 7.07
C VAL A 35 -6.29 -9.91 6.66
N ALA A 36 -5.17 -9.69 5.99
CA ALA A 36 -4.30 -10.75 5.49
C ALA A 36 -2.85 -10.28 5.45
N GLU A 37 -1.95 -11.23 5.62
CA GLU A 37 -0.52 -11.06 5.40
C GLU A 37 -0.15 -11.87 4.16
N LEU A 38 0.39 -11.20 3.15
CA LEU A 38 0.75 -11.82 1.89
C LEU A 38 2.24 -12.17 1.88
N ILE A 39 3.09 -11.25 2.36
CA ILE A 39 4.53 -11.45 2.57
C ILE A 39 4.90 -10.91 3.95
N ASP A 40 5.68 -11.69 4.71
CA ASP A 40 6.16 -11.38 6.06
C ASP A 40 7.68 -11.63 6.11
N GLU A 41 8.43 -10.74 5.49
CA GLU A 41 9.89 -10.71 5.55
C GLU A 41 10.33 -9.42 6.25
N SER A 42 11.46 -9.45 6.96
CA SER A 42 11.93 -8.33 7.78
C SER A 42 12.03 -7.02 7.01
N HIS A 43 12.51 -7.09 5.76
CA HIS A 43 12.79 -5.93 4.91
C HIS A 43 11.81 -5.80 3.73
N PHE A 44 10.86 -6.74 3.61
CA PHE A 44 9.80 -6.70 2.62
C PHE A 44 8.52 -7.30 3.17
N HIS A 45 7.53 -6.46 3.47
CA HIS A 45 6.25 -6.94 3.94
C HIS A 45 5.11 -6.45 3.05
N VAL A 46 4.13 -7.31 2.80
CA VAL A 46 2.92 -6.97 2.05
C VAL A 46 1.71 -7.48 2.82
N MET A 47 0.81 -6.57 3.17
CA MET A 47 -0.40 -6.89 3.94
C MET A 47 -1.63 -6.20 3.37
N ILE A 48 -2.80 -6.79 3.63
CA ILE A 48 -4.09 -6.20 3.36
C ILE A 48 -4.65 -5.65 4.67
N LEU A 49 -5.04 -4.38 4.65
CA LEU A 49 -5.64 -3.66 5.76
C LEU A 49 -7.10 -3.33 5.43
N ALA A 50 -7.96 -3.21 6.45
CA ALA A 50 -9.34 -2.79 6.30
C ALA A 50 -9.67 -1.62 7.23
N CYS A 51 -10.43 -0.66 6.72
CA CYS A 51 -11.07 0.32 7.56
C CYS A 51 -12.21 -0.33 8.35
N PRO A 52 -12.20 -0.29 9.70
CA PRO A 52 -13.28 -0.87 10.50
C PRO A 52 -14.63 -0.14 10.36
N ARG A 53 -14.65 1.06 9.76
CA ARG A 53 -15.87 1.88 9.61
C ARG A 53 -16.56 1.73 8.27
N CYS A 54 -15.81 1.85 7.17
CA CYS A 54 -16.37 1.77 5.81
C CYS A 54 -16.00 0.48 5.07
N THR A 55 -15.27 -0.44 5.71
CA THR A 55 -14.81 -1.73 5.13
C THR A 55 -13.90 -1.61 3.91
N GLN A 56 -13.47 -0.40 3.54
CA GLN A 56 -12.48 -0.19 2.48
C GLN A 56 -11.22 -0.97 2.78
N HIS A 57 -10.77 -1.76 1.80
CA HIS A 57 -9.49 -2.46 1.85
C HIS A 57 -8.36 -1.62 1.27
N PHE A 58 -7.16 -1.83 1.80
CA PHE A 58 -5.92 -1.22 1.34
C PHE A 58 -4.85 -2.30 1.24
N VAL A 59 -4.04 -2.25 0.20
CA VAL A 59 -2.75 -2.94 0.21
C VAL A 59 -1.72 -2.01 0.86
N SER A 60 -0.90 -2.55 1.75
CA SER A 60 0.24 -1.87 2.36
C SER A 60 1.51 -2.63 2.04
N VAL A 61 2.43 -1.98 1.33
CA VAL A 61 3.76 -2.49 0.97
C VAL A 61 4.80 -1.72 1.75
N PHE A 62 5.78 -2.43 2.30
CA PHE A 62 6.98 -1.87 2.90
C PHE A 62 8.21 -2.50 2.30
N THR A 63 9.23 -1.69 2.08
CA THR A 63 10.55 -2.14 1.66
C THR A 63 11.61 -1.38 2.46
N GLU A 64 12.65 -2.09 2.89
CA GLU A 64 13.83 -1.55 3.56
C GLU A 64 15.08 -2.01 2.83
N MET A 65 16.04 -1.12 2.67
CA MET A 65 17.38 -1.46 2.18
C MET A 65 18.37 -1.36 3.34
N ILE A 66 19.07 -2.44 3.65
CA ILE A 66 20.02 -2.52 4.75
C ILE A 66 21.26 -1.68 4.41
N ASP A 67 21.54 -0.71 5.26
CA ASP A 67 22.78 0.04 5.27
C ASP A 67 23.78 -0.62 6.23
N TRP A 68 24.62 -1.50 5.68
CA TRP A 68 25.69 -2.16 6.41
C TRP A 68 26.81 -1.23 6.91
N ALA A 69 26.81 0.05 6.53
CA ALA A 69 27.86 0.99 6.93
C ALA A 69 27.55 1.67 8.27
N ASP A 70 26.35 2.23 8.44
CA ASP A 70 25.97 2.97 9.66
C ASP A 70 24.55 2.67 10.19
N GLY A 71 23.79 1.78 9.54
CA GLY A 71 22.46 1.36 9.98
C GLY A 71 21.35 2.40 9.81
N ASP A 72 21.59 3.46 9.02
CA ASP A 72 20.54 4.41 8.62
C ASP A 72 19.80 3.88 7.38
N ASP A 73 19.07 2.79 7.58
CA ASP A 73 18.42 1.99 6.53
C ASP A 73 17.29 2.76 5.85
N PRO A 74 17.37 3.02 4.53
CA PRO A 74 16.28 3.62 3.79
C PRO A 74 15.02 2.75 3.82
N GLN A 75 13.89 3.36 4.20
CA GLN A 75 12.62 2.66 4.33
C GLN A 75 11.53 3.36 3.52
N HIS A 76 10.69 2.55 2.87
CA HIS A 76 9.61 3.03 2.02
C HIS A 76 8.31 2.30 2.34
N TRP A 77 7.22 3.06 2.47
CA TRP A 77 5.87 2.51 2.54
C TRP A 77 5.01 3.04 1.41
N THR A 78 4.25 2.15 0.78
CA THR A 78 3.14 2.52 -0.09
C THR A 78 1.85 1.90 0.45
N VAL A 79 0.81 2.73 0.61
CA VAL A 79 -0.55 2.27 0.93
C VAL A 79 -1.47 2.70 -0.21
N MET A 80 -2.24 1.76 -0.75
CA MET A 80 -3.14 2.04 -1.86
C MET A 80 -4.49 1.38 -1.61
N PRO A 81 -5.61 2.09 -1.81
CA PRO A 81 -6.91 1.47 -1.69
C PRO A 81 -7.11 0.46 -2.82
N ILE A 82 -7.76 -0.64 -2.49
CA ILE A 82 -8.04 -1.74 -3.42
C ILE A 82 -9.51 -2.12 -3.35
N SER A 83 -10.05 -2.58 -4.47
CA SER A 83 -11.41 -3.10 -4.52
C SER A 83 -11.51 -4.45 -3.80
N GLN A 84 -12.73 -4.89 -3.53
CA GLN A 84 -12.95 -6.21 -2.96
C GLN A 84 -12.56 -7.33 -3.94
N VAL A 85 -12.68 -7.09 -5.26
CA VAL A 85 -12.22 -8.02 -6.30
C VAL A 85 -10.69 -8.14 -6.24
N GLU A 86 -9.98 -7.02 -6.25
CA GLU A 86 -8.51 -6.99 -6.14
C GLU A 86 -8.03 -7.67 -4.84
N THR A 87 -8.75 -7.47 -3.73
CA THR A 87 -8.46 -8.15 -2.46
C THR A 87 -8.49 -9.67 -2.61
N VAL A 88 -9.56 -10.20 -3.22
CA VAL A 88 -9.72 -11.64 -3.42
C VAL A 88 -8.66 -12.17 -4.38
N GLU A 89 -8.31 -11.43 -5.43
CA GLU A 89 -7.27 -11.81 -6.38
C GLU A 89 -5.89 -11.87 -5.72
N LEU A 90 -5.51 -10.86 -4.93
CA LEU A 90 -4.25 -10.83 -4.19
C LEU A 90 -4.13 -12.00 -3.21
N ILE A 91 -5.19 -12.33 -2.48
CA ILE A 91 -5.20 -13.48 -1.55
C ILE A 91 -5.03 -14.80 -2.32
N LYS A 92 -5.68 -14.95 -3.48
CA LYS A 92 -5.60 -16.17 -4.30
C LYS A 92 -4.24 -16.35 -4.98
N GLN A 93 -3.61 -15.25 -5.39
CA GLN A 93 -2.36 -15.24 -6.15
C GLN A 93 -1.12 -15.03 -5.25
N ARG A 94 -1.20 -15.42 -3.97
CA ARG A 94 -0.10 -15.22 -3.00
C ARG A 94 1.25 -15.75 -3.50
N ASP A 95 1.25 -16.85 -4.25
CA ASP A 95 2.49 -17.47 -4.80
C ASP A 95 3.04 -16.74 -6.05
N SER A 96 2.27 -15.81 -6.64
CA SER A 96 2.60 -15.07 -7.87
C SER A 96 2.56 -13.56 -7.65
N LEU A 97 2.73 -13.13 -6.40
CA LEU A 97 2.30 -11.82 -5.93
C LEU A 97 2.96 -10.65 -6.66
N SER A 98 4.24 -10.77 -7.05
CA SER A 98 4.98 -9.67 -7.70
C SER A 98 4.30 -9.19 -9.00
N GLU A 99 3.90 -10.11 -9.87
CA GLU A 99 3.22 -9.78 -11.13
C GLU A 99 1.84 -9.13 -10.86
N THR A 100 1.11 -9.64 -9.87
CA THR A 100 -0.19 -9.11 -9.46
C THR A 100 -0.07 -7.68 -8.91
N LEU A 101 0.96 -7.42 -8.10
CA LEU A 101 1.21 -6.12 -7.48
C LEU A 101 1.60 -5.06 -8.52
N GLU A 102 2.39 -5.42 -9.53
CA GLU A 102 2.78 -4.50 -10.62
C GLU A 102 1.59 -4.06 -11.48
N ALA A 103 0.62 -4.94 -11.69
CA ALA A 103 -0.59 -4.64 -12.46
C ALA A 103 -1.66 -3.86 -11.67
N LEU A 104 -1.51 -3.78 -10.34
CA LEU A 104 -2.55 -3.30 -9.44
C LEU A 104 -2.72 -1.78 -9.49
N GLY A 105 -3.97 -1.33 -9.66
CA GLY A 105 -4.35 0.07 -9.43
C GLY A 105 -3.54 1.10 -10.22
N SER A 106 -3.20 0.82 -11.48
CA SER A 106 -2.47 1.76 -12.34
C SER A 106 -3.12 3.15 -12.34
N GLY A 107 -2.33 4.18 -12.00
CA GLY A 107 -2.80 5.58 -11.90
C GLY A 107 -3.63 5.92 -10.65
N ARG A 108 -3.95 4.94 -9.79
CA ARG A 108 -4.72 5.16 -8.55
C ARG A 108 -3.89 5.95 -7.54
N ARG A 109 -4.52 6.89 -6.83
CA ARG A 109 -3.85 7.62 -5.74
C ARG A 109 -3.37 6.66 -4.66
N CYS A 110 -2.10 6.76 -4.29
CA CYS A 110 -1.52 6.02 -3.17
C CYS A 110 -0.88 6.98 -2.16
N LEU A 111 -0.87 6.57 -0.90
CA LEU A 111 -0.15 7.24 0.17
C LEU A 111 1.26 6.67 0.24
N ARG A 112 2.27 7.55 0.25
CA ARG A 112 3.67 7.16 0.39
C ARG A 112 4.27 7.76 1.64
N ARG A 113 5.15 6.99 2.28
CA ARG A 113 6.05 7.49 3.33
C ARG A 113 7.45 6.99 3.04
N ASP A 114 8.37 7.94 2.92
CA ASP A 114 9.78 7.67 2.71
C ASP A 114 10.58 8.10 3.94
N HIS A 115 11.53 7.27 4.32
CA HIS A 115 12.60 7.58 5.26
C HIS A 115 13.92 7.38 4.52
N PRO A 116 14.43 8.42 3.83
CA PRO A 116 15.69 8.31 3.10
C PRO A 116 16.86 8.54 4.05
N LYS A 117 17.96 7.83 3.83
CA LYS A 117 19.22 8.03 4.55
C LYS A 117 19.64 9.50 4.62
N GLY A 118 20.00 9.95 5.82
CA GLY A 118 20.54 11.28 6.08
C GLY A 118 19.55 12.43 5.89
N THR A 119 18.24 12.14 5.71
CA THR A 119 17.23 13.19 5.47
C THR A 119 15.96 12.95 6.29
N ALA A 120 15.12 13.97 6.38
CA ALA A 120 13.86 13.87 7.11
C ALA A 120 12.87 12.96 6.39
N ARG A 121 12.21 12.10 7.18
CA ARG A 121 11.03 11.36 6.74
C ARG A 121 9.96 12.30 6.19
N HIS A 122 9.26 11.87 5.15
CA HIS A 122 8.17 12.66 4.57
C HIS A 122 7.04 11.75 4.07
N VAL A 123 5.83 12.30 4.09
CA VAL A 123 4.59 11.61 3.73
C VAL A 123 3.91 12.43 2.64
N PHE A 124 3.51 11.79 1.55
CA PHE A 124 2.99 12.47 0.37
C PHE A 124 2.06 11.58 -0.46
N TRP A 125 1.31 12.21 -1.36
CA TRP A 125 0.48 11.49 -2.34
C TRP A 125 1.30 11.12 -3.57
N GLY A 126 1.16 9.89 -4.03
CA GLY A 126 1.67 9.39 -5.30
C GLY A 126 0.57 8.72 -6.12
N THR A 127 0.98 8.02 -7.18
CA THR A 127 0.09 7.20 -8.01
C THR A 127 0.66 5.82 -8.24
N GLY A 128 -0.23 4.82 -8.33
CA GLY A 128 0.11 3.42 -8.51
C GLY A 128 0.85 2.81 -7.33
N LEU A 129 1.01 1.49 -7.37
CA LEU A 129 1.85 0.78 -6.42
C LEU A 129 3.33 0.91 -6.83
N ASN A 130 4.21 1.00 -5.84
CA ASN A 130 5.66 0.93 -6.05
C ASN A 130 6.26 -0.04 -5.03
N ILE A 131 6.94 -1.07 -5.52
CA ILE A 131 7.78 -1.96 -4.71
C ILE A 131 9.19 -1.38 -4.78
N GLY A 132 9.63 -0.75 -3.69
CA GLY A 132 10.98 -0.19 -3.59
C GLY A 132 12.05 -1.29 -3.57
N PRO A 133 13.34 -0.90 -3.71
CA PRO A 133 14.43 -1.82 -3.46
C PRO A 133 14.38 -2.33 -2.01
N HIS A 134 14.70 -3.61 -1.83
CA HIS A 134 14.80 -4.29 -0.55
C HIS A 134 15.80 -5.44 -0.63
N ASP A 135 16.41 -5.81 0.50
CA ASP A 135 17.42 -6.88 0.63
C ASP A 135 17.26 -7.72 1.91
#